data_AF-A0A6B2DQY2-F1
#
_entry.id   AF-A0A6B2DQY2-F1
#
_cell.length_a   1.000
_cell.length_b   1.000
_cell.length_c   1.000
_cell.angle_alpha   90.00
_cell.angle_beta   90.00
_cell.angle_gamma   90.00
#
_symmetry.space_group_name_H-M   'P 1'
#
loop_
_entity.id
_entity.type
_entity.pdbx_description
1 polymer ?
#
loop_
_entity_poly.entity_id
_entity_poly.type
_entity_poly.pdbx_seq_one_letter_code
_entity_poly.pdbx_strand_id
1 'polypeptide(L)' 'MSAPESPVCTRCGRRRSDDDPATALAWVSTRERGAVRWLCPDCARQHVRDIEGKLPDEYW' A
#
# COMPACT_ATOMS: atom_id res chain seq x y z
N MET A 1 -11.86 12.06 20.41
CA MET A 1 -10.96 11.18 19.62
C MET A 1 -10.78 11.84 18.28
N SER A 2 -9.58 12.35 17.97
CA SER A 2 -9.31 12.92 16.65
C SER A 2 -9.49 11.85 15.58
N ALA A 3 -10.12 12.20 14.46
CA ALA A 3 -10.15 11.30 13.31
C ALA A 3 -8.70 10.98 12.91
N PRO A 4 -8.37 9.71 12.63
CA PRO A 4 -7.03 9.37 12.16
C PRO A 4 -6.74 10.17 10.88
N GLU A 5 -5.55 10.78 10.81
CA GLU A 5 -5.13 11.50 9.61
C GLU A 5 -5.22 10.56 8.38
N SER A 6 -5.68 11.11 7.27
CA SER A 6 -5.85 10.33 6.04
C SER A 6 -4.48 9.80 5.57
N PRO A 7 -4.32 8.49 5.33
CA PRO A 7 -3.06 7.91 4.90
C PRO A 7 -2.49 8.57 3.64
N VAL A 8 -1.16 8.73 3.63
CA VAL A 8 -0.39 9.21 2.47
C VAL A 8 0.52 8.09 1.99
N CYS A 9 0.53 7.84 0.68
CA CYS A 9 1.39 6.83 0.08
C CYS A 9 2.85 7.22 0.27
N THR A 10 3.63 6.35 0.90
CA THR A 10 5.04 6.62 1.22
C THR A 10 5.95 6.61 0.01
N ARG A 11 5.46 6.13 -1.14
CA ARG A 11 6.21 6.07 -2.41
C ARG A 11 5.91 7.26 -3.33
N CYS A 12 4.64 7.58 -3.55
CA CYS A 12 4.23 8.59 -4.54
C CYS A 12 3.54 9.82 -3.94
N GLY A 13 3.29 9.86 -2.63
CA GLY A 13 2.67 11.00 -1.96
C GLY A 13 1.16 11.18 -2.19
N ARG A 14 0.51 10.28 -2.96
CA ARG A 14 -0.96 10.28 -3.10
C ARG A 14 -1.63 10.22 -1.73
N ARG A 15 -2.79 10.84 -1.55
CA ARG A 15 -3.57 10.77 -0.30
C ARG A 15 -4.80 9.90 -0.49
N ARG A 16 -5.11 9.08 0.51
CA ARG A 16 -6.29 8.19 0.50
C ARG A 16 -7.61 8.97 0.52
N SER A 17 -7.60 10.21 1.02
CA SER A 17 -8.77 11.10 1.03
C SER A 17 -9.23 11.51 -0.35
N ASP A 18 -8.34 11.45 -1.33
CA ASP A 18 -8.59 11.96 -2.68
C ASP A 18 -9.11 10.85 -3.60
N ASP A 19 -9.08 9.60 -3.13
CA ASP A 19 -9.56 8.42 -3.86
C ASP A 19 -11.06 8.20 -3.60
N ASP A 20 -11.76 7.61 -4.58
CA ASP A 20 -13.14 7.16 -4.39
C ASP A 20 -13.21 6.06 -3.30
N PRO A 21 -14.39 5.82 -2.70
CA PRO A 21 -14.51 4.87 -1.59
C PRO A 21 -14.00 3.45 -1.92
N ALA A 22 -14.18 2.97 -3.14
CA ALA A 22 -13.74 1.63 -3.52
C ALA A 22 -12.20 1.58 -3.64
N THR A 23 -11.59 2.59 -4.26
CA THR A 23 -10.14 2.70 -4.34
C THR A 23 -9.51 2.91 -2.96
N ALA A 24 -10.15 3.72 -2.10
CA ALA A 24 -9.70 3.93 -0.73
C ALA A 24 -9.63 2.61 0.04
N LEU A 25 -10.57 1.68 -0.12
CA LEU A 25 -10.54 0.37 0.56
C LEU A 25 -9.35 -0.51 0.16
N ALA A 26 -8.76 -0.31 -1.03
CA ALA A 26 -7.66 -1.12 -1.55
C ALA A 26 -6.26 -0.67 -1.08
N TRP A 27 -6.17 0.36 -0.23
CA TRP A 27 -4.90 0.80 0.34
C TRP A 27 -4.28 -0.25 1.27
N VAL A 28 -2.96 -0.40 1.20
CA VAL A 28 -2.22 -1.41 1.95
C VAL A 28 -1.37 -0.73 3.02
N SER A 29 -1.41 -1.26 4.25
CA SER A 29 -0.41 -0.93 5.26
C SER A 29 0.65 -2.02 5.34
N THR A 30 1.91 -1.61 5.44
CA THR A 30 3.04 -2.49 5.70
C THR A 30 3.73 -2.06 7.00
N ARG A 31 4.40 -2.99 7.66
CA ARG A 31 5.23 -2.72 8.83
C ARG A 31 6.69 -2.91 8.44
N GLU A 32 7.39 -1.80 8.29
CA GLU A 32 8.82 -1.79 7.97
C GLU A 32 9.60 -1.24 9.17
N ARG A 33 10.53 -2.04 9.71
CA ARG A 33 11.39 -1.65 10.85
C ARG A 33 10.57 -1.08 12.04
N GLY A 34 9.40 -1.66 12.29
CA GLY A 34 8.49 -1.23 13.36
C GLY A 34 7.60 -0.04 13.05
N ALA A 35 7.78 0.63 11.90
CA ALA A 35 6.93 1.74 11.47
C ALA A 35 5.82 1.26 10.52
N VAL A 36 4.60 1.73 10.73
CA VAL A 36 3.50 1.54 9.76
C VAL A 36 3.72 2.51 8.59
N ARG A 37 3.76 1.95 7.38
CA ARG A 37 3.83 2.68 6.12
C ARG A 37 2.60 2.35 5.30
N TRP A 38 2.10 3.31 4.54
CA TRP A 38 0.93 3.14 3.69
C TRP A 38 1.33 3.22 2.22
N LEU A 39 0.72 2.37 1.40
CA LEU A 39 0.89 2.34 -0.05
C LEU A 39 -0.47 2.45 -0.72
N CYS A 40 -0.53 3.27 -1.78
CA CYS A 40 -1.70 3.27 -2.66
C CYS A 40 -1.78 1.95 -3.46
N PRO A 41 -2.94 1.60 -4.01
CA PRO A 41 -3.13 0.33 -4.72
C PRO A 41 -2.14 0.11 -5.87
N ASP A 42 -1.75 1.17 -6.58
CA ASP A 42 -0.81 1.07 -7.70
C ASP A 42 0.61 0.73 -7.23
N CYS A 43 1.12 1.47 -6.25
CA CYS A 43 2.46 1.21 -5.68
C CYS A 43 2.52 -0.13 -4.94
N ALA A 44 1.42 -0.53 -4.28
CA ALA A 44 1.35 -1.84 -3.62
C ALA A 44 1.46 -2.98 -4.64
N ARG A 45 0.70 -2.93 -5.76
CA ARG A 45 0.76 -3.95 -6.82
C ARG A 45 2.11 -4.00 -7.53
N GLN A 46 2.75 -2.85 -7.75
CA GLN A 46 4.11 -2.80 -8.30
C GLN A 46 5.10 -3.51 -7.36
N HIS A 47 5.04 -3.24 -6.05
CA HIS A 47 5.91 -3.90 -5.07
C HIS A 47 5.66 -5.40 -4.93
N VAL A 48 4.40 -5.86 -4.95
CA VAL A 48 4.08 -7.29 -4.89
C VAL A 48 4.64 -8.04 -6.10
N ARG A 49 4.52 -7.47 -7.32
CA ARG A 49 5.08 -8.06 -8.53
C ARG A 49 6.60 -8.20 -8.51
N ASP A 50 7.30 -7.25 -7.88
CA ASP A 50 8.76 -7.32 -7.71
C ASP A 50 9.22 -8.46 -6.79
N ILE A 51 8.32 -8.97 -5.93
CA ILE A 51 8.56 -10.09 -5.01
C ILE A 51 8.15 -11.41 -5.67
N GLU A 52 6.94 -11.49 -6.23
CA GLU A 52 6.41 -12.70 -6.86
C GLU A 52 7.26 -13.15 -8.05
N GLY A 53 7.75 -12.23 -8.88
CA GLY A 53 8.61 -12.56 -10.04
C GLY A 53 9.98 -13.15 -9.67
N LYS A 54 10.31 -13.24 -8.38
CA LYS A 54 11.56 -13.86 -7.87
C LYS A 54 11.31 -15.21 -7.20
N LEU A 55 10.06 -15.60 -6.98
CA LEU A 55 9.73 -16.90 -6.42
C LEU A 55 9.75 -17.95 -7.54
N PRO A 56 10.34 -19.13 -7.31
CA PRO A 56 10.19 -20.26 -8.23
C PRO A 56 8.71 -20.63 -8.39
N ASP A 57 8.34 -21.14 -9.58
CA ASP A 57 6.96 -21.52 -9.91
C ASP A 57 6.33 -22.50 -8.89
N GLU A 58 7.14 -23.31 -8.19
CA GLU A 58 6.67 -24.24 -7.16
C GLU A 58 6.08 -23.58 -5.91
N TYR A 59 6.24 -22.27 -5.74
CA TYR A 59 5.71 -21.49 -4.62
C TYR A 59 4.51 -20.61 -5.01
N TRP A 60 3.98 -20.78 -6.21
CA TRP A 60 2.71 -20.20 -6.65
C TRP A 60 1.53 -21.12 -6.34
#